data_AF-A0A923WVC9-F1
#
_entry.id   AF-A0A923WVC9-F1
#
_cell.length_a   1.000
_cell.length_b   1.000
_cell.length_c   1.000
_cell.angle_alpha   90.00
_cell.angle_beta   90.00
_cell.angle_gamma   90.00
#
_symmetry.space_group_name_H-M   'P 1'
#
loop_
_entity.id
_entity.type
_entity.pdbx_description
1 polymer ?
#
loop_
_entity_poly.entity_id
_entity_poly.type
_entity_poly.pdbx_seq_one_letter_code
_entity_poly.pdbx_strand_id
1 'polypeptide(L)'
;MKTFDFIELARRMVSFDTSPLASTVELVQFLSDVATDMGLVVEIQNEFQQGIPQANIIIRMQPQKPGEQNLLLQSHLDTVDPGSYALWTKNQSNPFDAVIDEGYIYGLGVAEVKLDFLCKLFALHNINKKAKSFQTLNPVLVGTFGEETGMLGALKIIRKNKI
;
A
#
# COMPACT_ATOMS: atom_id res chain seq x y z
N MET A 1 -8.02 -20.54 10.06
CA MET A 1 -7.59 -19.13 9.87
C MET A 1 -7.28 -18.95 8.40
N LYS A 2 -7.68 -17.81 7.81
CA LYS A 2 -7.34 -17.47 6.42
C LYS A 2 -5.80 -17.43 6.29
N THR A 3 -5.26 -18.12 5.30
CA THR A 3 -3.83 -18.07 4.96
C THR A 3 -3.62 -17.03 3.87
N PHE A 4 -2.67 -16.13 4.07
CA PHE A 4 -2.32 -15.09 3.11
C PHE A 4 -1.03 -15.50 2.39
N ASP A 5 -1.14 -15.76 1.10
CA ASP A 5 0.03 -16.00 0.25
C ASP A 5 0.59 -14.66 -0.21
N PHE A 6 1.85 -14.38 0.17
CA PHE A 6 2.52 -13.13 -0.18
C PHE A 6 2.65 -12.95 -1.69
N ILE A 7 2.93 -14.02 -2.44
CA ILE A 7 3.17 -13.95 -3.88
C ILE A 7 1.86 -13.68 -4.63
N GLU A 8 0.77 -14.32 -4.22
CA GLU A 8 -0.54 -14.04 -4.81
C GLU A 8 -1.03 -12.63 -4.50
N LEU A 9 -0.80 -12.14 -3.28
CA LEU A 9 -1.10 -10.75 -2.94
C LEU A 9 -0.21 -9.77 -3.71
N ALA A 10 1.08 -10.08 -3.90
CA ALA A 10 1.99 -9.27 -4.71
C ALA A 10 1.52 -9.17 -6.17
N ARG A 11 1.18 -10.31 -6.79
CA ARG A 11 0.59 -10.35 -8.14
C ARG A 11 -0.67 -9.50 -8.23
N ARG A 12 -1.58 -9.68 -7.26
CA ARG A 12 -2.83 -8.91 -7.23
C ARG A 12 -2.57 -7.42 -7.06
N MET A 13 -1.64 -7.03 -6.21
CA MET A 13 -1.29 -5.63 -5.96
C MET A 13 -0.69 -4.95 -7.21
N VAL A 14 0.16 -5.65 -7.95
CA VAL A 14 0.74 -5.16 -9.21
C VAL A 14 -0.32 -5.00 -10.30
N SER A 15 -1.37 -5.84 -10.30
CA SER A 15 -2.46 -5.79 -11.30
C SER A 15 -3.32 -4.52 -11.29
N PHE A 16 -3.26 -3.73 -10.22
CA PHE A 16 -3.94 -2.44 -10.19
C PHE A 16 -3.09 -1.37 -10.88
N ASP A 17 -3.61 -0.79 -11.96
CA ASP A 17 -3.01 0.41 -12.54
C ASP A 17 -3.23 1.61 -11.59
N THR A 18 -2.12 2.11 -11.08
CA THR A 18 -2.06 3.28 -10.18
C THR A 18 -1.04 4.29 -10.69
N SER A 19 -0.83 4.32 -12.00
CA SER A 19 -0.01 5.31 -12.70
C SER A 19 -0.62 6.72 -12.58
N PRO A 20 0.07 7.81 -13.00
CA PRO A 20 -0.35 9.19 -12.71
C PRO A 20 -1.76 9.59 -13.20
N LEU A 21 -2.30 8.89 -14.19
CA LEU A 21 -3.64 9.13 -14.74
C LEU A 21 -4.70 8.14 -14.20
N ALA A 22 -4.30 7.21 -13.34
CA ALA A 22 -5.14 6.19 -12.77
C ALA A 22 -5.46 6.46 -11.29
N SER A 23 -6.48 5.76 -10.78
CA SER A 23 -6.96 5.91 -9.41
C SER A 23 -6.30 4.88 -8.47
N THR A 24 -5.86 5.33 -7.31
CA THR A 24 -5.41 4.44 -6.22
C THR A 24 -6.55 3.77 -5.44
N VAL A 25 -7.82 4.14 -5.69
CA VAL A 25 -8.96 3.73 -4.87
C VAL A 25 -9.15 2.21 -4.86
N GLU A 26 -9.08 1.55 -6.02
CA GLU A 26 -9.30 0.10 -6.09
C GLU A 26 -8.20 -0.69 -5.36
N LEU A 27 -6.95 -0.24 -5.50
CA LEU A 27 -5.83 -0.81 -4.75
C LEU A 27 -6.01 -0.61 -3.25
N VAL A 28 -6.40 0.59 -2.81
CA VAL A 28 -6.65 0.88 -1.39
C VAL A 28 -7.80 0.04 -0.83
N GLN A 29 -8.89 -0.14 -1.58
CA GLN A 29 -10.00 -0.98 -1.15
C GLN A 29 -9.55 -2.44 -1.00
N PHE A 30 -8.81 -2.97 -1.97
CA PHE A 30 -8.23 -4.31 -1.88
C PHE A 30 -7.35 -4.48 -0.64
N LEU A 31 -6.46 -3.53 -0.37
CA LEU A 31 -5.58 -3.56 0.81
C LEU A 31 -6.36 -3.42 2.12
N SER A 32 -7.44 -2.62 2.12
CA SER A 32 -8.33 -2.50 3.27
C SER A 32 -9.00 -3.82 3.62
N ASP A 33 -9.50 -4.55 2.62
CA ASP A 33 -10.13 -5.85 2.83
C ASP A 33 -9.10 -6.87 3.35
N VAL A 34 -7.90 -6.92 2.75
CA VAL A 34 -6.80 -7.78 3.19
C VAL A 34 -6.38 -7.46 4.63
N ALA A 35 -6.20 -6.19 4.98
CA ALA A 35 -5.79 -5.77 6.31
C ALA A 35 -6.88 -6.04 7.36
N THR A 36 -8.15 -5.86 7.01
CA THR A 36 -9.30 -6.20 7.86
C THR A 36 -9.36 -7.70 8.12
N ASP A 37 -9.19 -8.52 7.09
CA ASP A 37 -9.10 -9.99 7.21
C ASP A 37 -7.88 -10.42 8.06
N MET A 38 -6.82 -9.62 8.09
CA MET A 38 -5.65 -9.79 8.94
C MET A 38 -5.88 -9.38 10.40
N GLY A 39 -7.08 -8.89 10.74
CA GLY A 39 -7.46 -8.43 12.08
C GLY A 39 -6.87 -7.07 12.45
N LEU A 40 -6.56 -6.24 11.46
CA LEU A 40 -6.04 -4.89 11.66
C LEU A 40 -7.18 -3.86 11.54
N VAL A 41 -6.98 -2.70 12.14
CA VAL A 41 -7.90 -1.56 12.04
C VAL A 41 -7.48 -0.71 10.86
N VAL A 42 -8.40 -0.45 9.94
CA VAL A 42 -8.16 0.32 8.72
C VAL A 42 -8.97 1.61 8.74
N GLU A 43 -8.32 2.70 8.32
CA GLU A 43 -8.95 3.96 7.97
C GLU A 43 -8.57 4.34 6.54
N ILE A 44 -9.57 4.74 5.75
CA ILE A 44 -9.37 5.24 4.38
C ILE A 44 -9.65 6.74 4.36
N GLN A 45 -8.76 7.50 3.72
CA GLN A 45 -8.95 8.92 3.43
C GLN A 45 -9.12 9.12 1.93
N ASN A 46 -10.34 9.43 1.51
CA ASN A 46 -10.66 9.74 0.12
C ASN A 46 -10.37 11.21 -0.20
N GLU A 47 -9.79 11.44 -1.37
CA GLU A 47 -9.41 12.74 -1.93
C GLU A 47 -9.62 12.74 -3.44
N PHE A 48 -9.31 13.88 -4.06
CA PHE A 48 -9.22 14.01 -5.52
C PHE A 48 -7.90 14.67 -5.89
N GLN A 49 -7.29 14.23 -6.99
CA GLN A 49 -6.15 14.86 -7.63
C GLN A 49 -6.48 15.05 -9.10
N GLN A 50 -6.48 16.30 -9.55
CA GLN A 50 -6.78 16.65 -10.96
C GLN A 50 -8.10 16.03 -11.49
N GLY A 51 -9.11 15.90 -10.62
CA GLY A 51 -10.42 15.32 -10.97
C GLY A 51 -10.49 13.79 -10.89
N ILE A 52 -9.36 13.11 -10.65
CA ILE A 52 -9.30 11.65 -10.45
C ILE A 52 -9.49 11.36 -8.96
N PRO A 53 -10.39 10.44 -8.57
CA PRO A 53 -10.54 10.03 -7.18
C PRO A 53 -9.28 9.30 -6.71
N GLN A 54 -8.82 9.62 -5.51
CA GLN A 54 -7.63 9.03 -4.90
C GLN A 54 -7.92 8.64 -3.45
N ALA A 55 -7.14 7.70 -2.92
CA ALA A 55 -7.28 7.30 -1.53
C ALA A 55 -5.91 7.12 -0.87
N ASN A 56 -5.82 7.55 0.38
CA ASN A 56 -4.79 7.09 1.30
C ASN A 56 -5.38 5.98 2.19
N ILE A 57 -4.53 5.11 2.70
CA ILE A 57 -4.87 4.08 3.69
C ILE A 57 -3.99 4.21 4.93
N ILE A 58 -4.60 4.02 6.09
CA ILE A 58 -3.94 4.07 7.40
C ILE A 58 -4.32 2.80 8.15
N ILE A 59 -3.33 2.02 8.58
CA ILE A 59 -3.53 0.70 9.18
C ILE A 59 -2.88 0.66 10.56
N ARG A 60 -3.62 0.16 11.55
CA ARG A 60 -3.20 0.01 12.95
C ARG A 60 -3.49 -1.40 13.46
N MET A 61 -2.78 -1.84 14.50
CA MET A 61 -3.15 -3.07 15.21
C MET A 61 -4.34 -2.86 16.16
N GLN A 62 -4.53 -1.63 16.64
CA GLN A 62 -5.60 -1.24 17.55
C GLN A 62 -6.04 0.20 17.27
N PRO A 63 -7.27 0.60 17.66
CA PRO A 63 -7.69 1.99 17.53
C PRO A 63 -6.75 2.94 18.28
N GLN A 64 -6.46 4.10 17.68
CA GLN A 64 -5.59 5.10 18.28
C GLN A 64 -6.22 5.69 19.54
N LYS A 65 -5.42 5.82 20.59
CA LYS A 65 -5.83 6.50 21.83
C LYS A 65 -5.21 7.91 21.92
N PRO A 66 -5.90 8.86 22.58
CA PRO A 66 -5.33 10.18 22.83
C PRO A 66 -3.97 10.10 23.51
N GLY A 67 -2.99 10.83 22.99
CA GLY A 67 -1.62 10.89 23.54
C GLY A 67 -0.69 9.72 23.16
N GLU A 68 -1.15 8.74 22.37
CA GLU A 68 -0.27 7.68 21.86
C GLU A 68 0.72 8.23 20.82
N GLN A 69 1.97 7.78 20.92
CA GLN A 69 3.00 8.05 19.91
C GLN A 69 3.05 6.90 18.89
N ASN A 70 3.26 7.25 17.63
CA ASN A 70 3.25 6.32 16.52
C ASN A 70 4.61 6.28 15.80
N LEU A 71 5.08 5.07 15.45
CA LEU A 71 6.11 4.88 14.43
C LEU A 71 5.42 4.79 13.08
N LEU A 72 5.59 5.79 12.23
CA LEU A 72 5.03 5.75 10.89
C LEU A 72 5.91 4.92 9.96
N LEU A 73 5.31 3.87 9.41
CA LEU A 73 5.83 3.10 8.30
C LEU A 73 5.08 3.57 7.06
N GLN A 74 5.66 4.50 6.33
CA GLN A 74 5.01 5.07 5.13
C GLN A 74 5.57 4.43 3.86
N SER A 75 4.66 4.22 2.90
CA SER A 75 4.93 3.92 1.50
C SER A 75 3.89 4.68 0.66
N HIS A 76 4.17 4.95 -0.60
CA HIS A 76 3.13 5.37 -1.53
C HIS A 76 2.53 4.16 -2.26
N LEU A 77 1.43 4.38 -2.96
CA LEU A 77 0.64 3.33 -3.62
C LEU A 77 0.41 3.63 -5.10
N ASP A 78 0.72 4.85 -5.55
CA ASP A 78 0.87 5.19 -6.96
C ASP A 78 2.22 4.75 -7.51
N THR A 79 2.33 4.73 -8.83
CA THR A 79 3.57 4.43 -9.57
C THR A 79 3.80 5.49 -10.63
N VAL A 80 5.01 5.56 -11.18
CA VAL A 80 5.25 6.22 -12.47
C VAL A 80 4.39 5.67 -13.62
N ASP A 81 4.42 6.37 -14.76
CA ASP A 81 3.93 5.85 -16.03
C ASP A 81 4.71 4.58 -16.43
N PRO A 82 4.04 3.53 -16.95
CA PRO A 82 4.72 2.29 -17.37
C PRO A 82 5.69 2.49 -18.54
N GLY A 83 5.63 3.60 -19.26
CA GLY A 83 6.33 3.79 -20.51
C GLY A 83 5.85 2.81 -21.59
N SER A 84 6.74 2.51 -22.55
CA SER A 84 6.40 1.62 -23.66
C SER A 84 6.22 0.18 -23.18
N TYR A 85 5.02 -0.37 -23.38
CA TYR A 85 4.67 -1.76 -23.07
C TYR A 85 5.62 -2.76 -23.75
N ALA A 86 6.12 -2.45 -24.96
CA ALA A 86 7.07 -3.30 -25.68
C ALA A 86 8.40 -3.51 -24.95
N LEU A 87 8.79 -2.61 -24.03
CA LEU A 87 10.03 -2.74 -23.25
C LEU A 87 9.89 -3.68 -22.04
N TRP A 88 8.65 -4.05 -21.66
CA TRP A 88 8.37 -4.98 -20.57
C TRP A 88 8.54 -6.44 -21.02
N THR A 89 9.78 -6.82 -21.35
CA THR A 89 10.12 -8.10 -21.97
C THR A 89 9.92 -9.31 -21.05
N LYS A 90 10.04 -9.12 -19.73
CA LYS A 90 9.85 -10.19 -18.74
C LYS A 90 8.38 -10.53 -18.48
N ASN A 91 7.45 -9.63 -18.81
CA ASN A 91 6.03 -9.74 -18.46
C ASN A 91 5.12 -9.70 -19.70
N GLN A 92 5.59 -10.25 -20.82
CA GLN A 92 4.83 -10.31 -22.07
C GLN A 92 4.26 -8.94 -22.51
N SER A 93 5.07 -7.89 -22.34
CA SER A 93 4.67 -6.51 -22.60
C SER A 93 3.55 -5.96 -21.71
N ASN A 94 3.27 -6.56 -20.56
CA ASN A 94 2.30 -6.08 -19.59
C ASN A 94 2.96 -5.67 -18.26
N PRO A 95 3.09 -4.36 -17.97
CA PRO A 95 3.67 -3.87 -16.70
C PRO A 95 2.87 -4.30 -15.46
N PHE A 96 1.56 -4.52 -15.61
CA PHE A 96 0.64 -4.81 -14.52
C PHE A 96 0.42 -6.32 -14.31
N ASP A 97 1.09 -7.18 -15.05
CA ASP A 97 1.07 -8.63 -14.81
C ASP A 97 2.38 -9.05 -14.15
N ALA A 98 2.37 -9.34 -12.84
CA ALA A 98 3.61 -9.68 -12.15
C ALA A 98 4.09 -11.10 -12.48
N VAL A 99 5.30 -11.19 -13.02
CA VAL A 99 5.96 -12.46 -13.34
C VAL A 99 7.04 -12.75 -12.31
N ILE A 100 7.10 -13.99 -11.85
CA ILE A 100 8.17 -14.50 -11.00
C ILE A 100 9.03 -15.42 -11.86
N ASP A 101 10.31 -15.07 -11.98
CA ASP A 101 11.27 -15.76 -12.84
C ASP A 101 12.65 -15.72 -12.17
N GLU A 102 13.30 -16.88 -12.04
CA GLU A 102 14.63 -17.05 -11.44
C GLU A 102 14.87 -16.35 -10.08
N GLY A 103 13.84 -16.33 -9.22
CA GLY A 103 13.92 -15.72 -7.88
C GLY A 103 13.71 -14.20 -7.87
N TYR A 104 13.40 -13.61 -9.02
CA TYR A 104 12.99 -12.22 -9.16
C TYR A 104 11.50 -12.12 -9.37
N ILE A 105 10.92 -11.00 -8.96
CA ILE A 105 9.56 -10.60 -9.33
C ILE A 105 9.67 -9.35 -10.21
N TYR A 106 8.98 -9.37 -11.34
CA TYR A 106 8.98 -8.31 -12.33
C TYR A 106 7.58 -7.72 -12.44
N GLY A 107 7.48 -6.41 -12.61
CA GLY A 107 6.22 -5.68 -12.77
C GLY A 107 6.35 -4.25 -12.26
N LEU A 108 5.50 -3.36 -12.76
CA LEU A 108 5.47 -1.97 -12.31
C LEU A 108 4.94 -1.90 -10.88
N GLY A 109 5.59 -1.11 -10.03
CA GLY A 109 5.24 -1.05 -8.62
C GLY A 109 6.03 -2.03 -7.75
N VAL A 110 6.70 -3.04 -8.31
CA VAL A 110 7.29 -4.14 -7.52
C VAL A 110 8.35 -3.62 -6.54
N ALA A 111 9.38 -2.95 -7.04
CA ALA A 111 10.46 -2.40 -6.21
C ALA A 111 10.10 -1.01 -5.65
N GLU A 112 9.32 -0.25 -6.41
CA GLU A 112 8.97 1.13 -6.15
C GLU A 112 7.45 1.25 -6.40
N VAL A 113 6.61 1.16 -5.37
CA VAL A 113 6.97 0.77 -3.98
C VAL A 113 5.97 -0.23 -3.34
N LYS A 114 5.12 -0.85 -4.15
CA LYS A 114 4.01 -1.72 -3.71
C LYS A 114 4.46 -2.86 -2.81
N LEU A 115 5.56 -3.56 -3.11
CA LEU A 115 5.97 -4.70 -2.27
C LEU A 115 6.61 -4.28 -0.96
N ASP A 116 7.16 -3.07 -0.86
CA ASP A 116 7.61 -2.52 0.41
C ASP A 116 6.40 -2.29 1.35
N PHE A 117 5.30 -1.72 0.84
CA PHE A 117 4.04 -1.63 1.60
C PHE A 117 3.54 -3.02 2.02
N LEU A 118 3.54 -4.00 1.10
CA LEU A 118 3.08 -5.36 1.39
C LEU A 118 3.95 -6.05 2.45
N CYS A 119 5.27 -5.87 2.39
CA CYS A 119 6.20 -6.37 3.41
C CYS A 119 5.88 -5.77 4.79
N LYS A 120 5.67 -4.46 4.86
CA LYS A 120 5.28 -3.75 6.09
C LYS A 120 3.94 -4.25 6.63
N LEU A 121 2.96 -4.52 5.75
CA LEU A 121 1.66 -5.07 6.14
C LEU A 121 1.78 -6.47 6.77
N PHE A 122 2.56 -7.36 6.15
CA PHE A 122 2.82 -8.70 6.69
C PHE A 122 3.57 -8.63 8.02
N ALA A 123 4.53 -7.72 8.17
CA ALA A 123 5.22 -7.50 9.44
C ALA A 123 4.23 -7.07 10.54
N LEU A 124 3.34 -6.12 10.24
CA LEU A 124 2.31 -5.66 11.17
C LEU A 124 1.34 -6.79 11.56
N HIS A 125 0.87 -7.57 10.57
CA HIS A 125 0.02 -8.75 10.80
C HIS A 125 0.69 -9.79 11.72
N ASN A 126 1.97 -10.09 11.47
CA ASN A 126 2.72 -11.08 12.25
C ASN A 126 2.95 -10.63 13.71
N ILE A 127 3.14 -9.33 13.93
CA ILE A 127 3.26 -8.76 15.27
C ILE A 127 1.91 -8.82 15.99
N ASN A 128 0.83 -8.42 15.31
CA ASN A 128 -0.54 -8.47 15.84
C ASN A 128 -0.94 -9.90 16.27
N LYS A 129 -0.66 -10.90 15.43
CA LYS A 129 -0.88 -12.33 15.74
C LYS A 129 -0.16 -12.83 16.98
N LYS A 130 1.02 -12.28 17.28
CA LYS A 130 1.80 -12.63 18.47
C LYS A 130 1.35 -11.89 19.73
N ALA A 131 0.25 -11.12 19.64
CA ALA A 131 -0.28 -10.27 20.71
C ALA A 131 0.80 -9.39 21.38
N LYS A 132 1.81 -8.97 20.60
CA LYS A 132 2.86 -8.09 21.11
C LYS A 132 2.31 -6.67 21.17
N SER A 133 2.22 -6.12 22.37
CA SER A 133 1.93 -4.71 22.58
C SER A 133 3.23 -3.90 22.56
N PHE A 134 3.17 -2.71 21.97
CA PHE A 134 4.22 -1.70 22.13
C PHE A 134 3.79 -0.77 23.27
N GLN A 135 4.69 -0.52 24.20
CA GLN A 135 4.37 0.28 25.40
C GLN A 135 4.32 1.78 25.11
N THR A 136 5.08 2.26 24.13
CA THR A 136 5.28 3.70 23.89
C THR A 136 5.11 4.09 22.43
N LEU A 137 5.60 3.29 21.49
CA LEU A 137 5.64 3.64 20.07
C LEU A 137 4.94 2.57 19.24
N ASN A 138 3.66 2.81 18.91
CA ASN A 138 2.87 1.87 18.14
C ASN A 138 3.15 2.00 16.63
N PRO A 139 3.44 0.91 15.90
CA PRO A 139 3.60 0.98 14.46
C PRO A 139 2.27 1.30 13.78
N VAL A 140 2.33 2.23 12.84
CA VAL A 140 1.24 2.64 11.97
C VAL A 140 1.73 2.52 10.54
N LEU A 141 1.04 1.72 9.73
CA LEU A 141 1.33 1.62 8.30
C LEU A 141 0.47 2.64 7.54
N VAL A 142 1.10 3.44 6.69
CA VAL A 142 0.44 4.46 5.87
C VAL A 142 0.77 4.22 4.40
N GLY A 143 -0.27 4.14 3.57
CA GLY A 143 -0.16 4.11 2.11
C GLY A 143 -0.72 5.41 1.55
N THR A 144 0.10 6.16 0.81
CA THR A 144 -0.31 7.46 0.24
C THR A 144 -0.45 7.42 -1.28
N PHE A 145 -1.31 8.26 -1.84
CA PHE A 145 -1.33 8.53 -3.28
C PHE A 145 -0.45 9.75 -3.65
N GLY A 146 -0.10 9.82 -4.93
CA GLY A 146 0.43 10.99 -5.60
C GLY A 146 1.84 11.38 -5.19
N GLU A 147 2.67 10.43 -4.73
CA GLU A 147 4.09 10.69 -4.44
C GLU A 147 4.80 11.17 -5.71
N GLU A 148 4.59 10.43 -6.80
CA GLU A 148 5.20 10.60 -8.13
C GLU A 148 4.79 11.92 -8.81
N THR A 149 3.79 12.60 -8.25
CA THR A 149 3.16 13.81 -8.78
C THR A 149 3.10 14.95 -7.76
N GLY A 150 3.91 14.88 -6.70
CA GLY A 150 4.11 15.99 -5.75
C GLY A 150 3.62 15.74 -4.32
N MET A 151 3.52 14.48 -3.89
CA MET A 151 3.22 14.04 -2.51
C MET A 151 1.90 14.57 -1.93
N LEU A 152 0.88 14.79 -2.76
CA LEU A 152 -0.39 15.36 -2.30
C LEU A 152 -1.06 14.48 -1.22
N GLY A 153 -1.01 13.16 -1.34
CA GLY A 153 -1.58 12.25 -0.34
C GLY A 153 -0.95 12.44 1.04
N ALA A 154 0.38 12.52 1.12
CA ALA A 154 1.10 12.76 2.38
C ALA A 154 0.73 14.12 3.00
N LEU A 155 0.66 15.18 2.19
CA LEU A 155 0.26 16.51 2.65
C LEU A 155 -1.16 16.52 3.22
N LYS A 156 -2.08 15.74 2.64
CA LYS A 156 -3.48 15.65 3.10
C LYS A 156 -3.61 14.92 4.43
N ILE A 157 -2.82 13.88 4.66
CA ILE A 157 -2.76 13.18 5.95
C ILE A 157 -2.33 14.13 7.07
N ILE A 158 -1.27 14.89 6.86
CA ILE A 158 -0.75 15.85 7.85
C ILE A 158 -1.77 16.96 8.12
N ARG A 159 -2.28 17.62 7.06
CA ARG A 159 -3.21 18.76 7.20
C ARG A 159 -4.54 18.40 7.85
N LYS A 160 -4.97 17.14 7.76
CA LYS A 160 -6.20 16.65 8.37
C LYS A 160 -5.96 15.99 9.75
N ASN A 161 -4.74 16.09 10.31
CA ASN A 161 -4.35 15.52 11.60
C ASN A 161 -4.74 14.03 11.73
N LYS A 162 -4.45 13.23 10.69
CA LYS A 162 -4.76 11.79 10.67
C LYS A 162 -3.68 10.92 11.31
N ILE A 163 -2.51 11.50 11.60
CA ILE A 163 -1.34 10.88 12.21
C ILE A 163 -0.77 11.79 13.28
#